data_AF-A0A650GDX2-F1
#
_entry.id   AF-A0A650GDX2-F1
#
_cell.length_a   1.000
_cell.length_b   1.000
_cell.length_c   1.000
_cell.angle_alpha   90.00
_cell.angle_beta   90.00
_cell.angle_gamma   90.00
#
_symmetry.space_group_name_H-M   'P 1'
#
loop_
_entity.id
_entity.type
_entity.pdbx_description
1 polymer ?
#
loop_
_entity_poly.entity_id
_entity_poly.type
_entity_poly.pdbx_seq_one_letter_code
_entity_poly.pdbx_strand_id
1 'polypeptide(L)'
;MSLVAAVVVPAAPALLPGLGGSADPLGPLRSTARDAVARALAAAPGARVVVVASATHREGGAARRPVRQEWPLDAPSGAPRYTHGRVMPDALPTGLEIGRELLDGLGADERVRLISVADDAAPAECATLGARLVGDAPTVLVVVGDGSATRTLKAPGHLDERSEAFDAELSRALAAVDGPALLAVDPHLADALWCRGRPALQVLGGAADATVLRGDVVLDEAPYGVGYLVATWLPR
;
A
#
# COMPACT_ATOMS: atom_id res chain seq x y z
N MET A 1 -0.92 13.08 -17.38
CA MET A 1 -1.07 12.22 -16.18
C MET A 1 -2.05 12.91 -15.25
N SER A 2 -2.87 12.15 -14.51
CA SER A 2 -3.95 12.72 -13.69
C SER A 2 -3.96 12.19 -12.25
N LEU A 3 -2.79 11.81 -11.72
CA LEU A 3 -2.63 11.60 -10.29
C LEU A 3 -2.78 12.96 -9.60
N VAL A 4 -3.84 13.13 -8.82
CA VAL A 4 -4.15 14.41 -8.14
C VAL A 4 -3.83 14.37 -6.65
N ALA A 5 -3.78 13.18 -6.05
CA ALA A 5 -3.24 12.95 -4.72
C ALA A 5 -2.86 11.47 -4.57
N ALA A 6 -1.99 11.17 -3.61
CA ALA A 6 -1.72 9.80 -3.19
C ALA A 6 -1.53 9.74 -1.68
N VAL A 7 -1.71 8.55 -1.12
CA VAL A 7 -1.40 8.26 0.27
C VAL A 7 -0.81 6.85 0.36
N VAL A 8 0.27 6.71 1.13
CA VAL A 8 0.83 5.41 1.52
C VAL A 8 0.42 5.13 2.95
N VAL A 9 -0.07 3.93 3.21
CA VAL A 9 -0.42 3.44 4.54
C VAL A 9 0.12 2.03 4.76
N PRO A 10 0.42 1.63 6.02
CA PRO A 10 0.93 0.29 6.33
C PRO A 10 -0.07 -0.81 5.97
N ALA A 11 0.45 -2.00 5.68
CA ALA A 11 -0.32 -3.23 5.48
C ALA A 11 -0.45 -4.07 6.77
N ALA A 12 -0.28 -3.44 7.93
CA ALA A 12 -0.37 -4.08 9.23
C ALA A 12 -1.80 -4.63 9.49
N PRO A 13 -1.99 -5.96 9.66
CA PRO A 13 -3.32 -6.56 9.84
C PRO A 13 -4.11 -5.98 11.01
N ALA A 14 -3.43 -5.55 12.07
CA ALA A 14 -4.06 -4.95 13.23
C ALA A 14 -4.72 -3.58 12.93
N LEU A 15 -4.58 -3.03 11.71
CA LEU A 15 -5.41 -1.93 11.21
C LEU A 15 -6.84 -2.32 10.84
N LEU A 16 -7.15 -3.61 10.74
CA LEU A 16 -8.52 -4.10 10.55
C LEU A 16 -9.31 -4.06 11.87
N PRO A 17 -10.62 -3.75 11.83
CA PRO A 17 -11.47 -3.81 13.01
C PRO A 17 -11.50 -5.22 13.63
N GLY A 18 -11.54 -5.29 14.96
CA GLY A 18 -11.64 -6.57 15.69
C GLY A 18 -10.38 -7.43 15.70
N LEU A 19 -9.30 -7.00 15.03
CA LEU A 19 -7.97 -7.61 15.14
C LEU A 19 -7.16 -6.88 16.21
N GLY A 20 -7.24 -7.38 17.44
CA GLY A 20 -6.56 -6.84 18.61
C GLY A 20 -6.96 -7.61 19.87
N GLY A 21 -6.13 -7.56 20.91
CA GLY A 21 -6.51 -8.04 22.24
C GLY A 21 -7.44 -7.05 22.93
N SER A 22 -7.56 -7.14 24.26
CA SER A 22 -8.25 -6.11 25.06
C SER A 22 -7.60 -4.72 25.00
N ALA A 23 -6.38 -4.62 24.46
CA ALA A 23 -5.69 -3.37 24.15
C ALA A 23 -5.56 -3.17 22.62
N ASP A 24 -5.67 -1.92 22.16
CA ASP A 24 -5.43 -1.50 20.76
C ASP A 24 -4.10 -0.71 20.65
N PRO A 25 -2.93 -1.39 20.69
CA PRO A 25 -1.64 -0.71 20.63
C PRO A 25 -1.39 0.00 19.28
N LEU A 26 -2.17 -0.33 18.24
CA LEU A 26 -2.10 0.33 16.94
C LEU A 26 -3.19 1.39 16.72
N GLY A 27 -3.97 1.74 17.75
CA GLY A 27 -4.96 2.81 17.68
C GLY A 27 -4.40 4.13 17.10
N PRO A 28 -3.23 4.62 17.59
CA PRO A 28 -2.58 5.81 17.02
C PRO A 28 -2.19 5.66 15.55
N LEU A 29 -1.67 4.49 15.16
CA LEU A 29 -1.30 4.22 13.75
C LEU A 29 -2.54 4.20 12.86
N ARG A 30 -3.63 3.57 13.32
CA ARG A 30 -4.92 3.51 12.62
C ARG A 30 -5.52 4.90 12.42
N SER A 31 -5.50 5.74 13.45
CA SER A 31 -5.93 7.14 13.35
C SER A 31 -5.08 7.90 12.34
N THR A 32 -3.75 7.78 12.44
CA THR A 32 -2.81 8.48 11.55
C THR A 32 -3.00 8.09 10.08
N ALA A 33 -3.15 6.79 9.80
CA ALA A 33 -3.43 6.29 8.45
C ALA A 33 -4.78 6.79 7.93
N ARG A 34 -5.83 6.73 8.75
CA ARG A 34 -7.17 7.21 8.38
C ARG A 34 -7.20 8.72 8.12
N ASP A 35 -6.52 9.51 8.95
CA ASP A 35 -6.42 10.95 8.77
C ASP A 35 -5.65 11.31 7.49
N ALA A 36 -4.59 10.56 7.17
CA ALA A 36 -3.85 10.74 5.92
C ALA A 36 -4.71 10.44 4.68
N VAL A 37 -5.50 9.35 4.71
CA VAL A 37 -6.46 9.02 3.65
C VAL A 37 -7.52 10.11 3.51
N ALA A 38 -8.11 10.56 4.62
CA ALA A 38 -9.11 11.63 4.62
C ALA A 38 -8.57 12.93 4.01
N ARG A 39 -7.32 13.32 4.35
CA ARG A 39 -6.67 14.49 3.75
C ARG A 39 -6.49 14.35 2.23
N ALA A 40 -6.04 13.19 1.76
CA ALA A 40 -5.87 12.93 0.32
C ALA A 40 -7.20 13.03 -0.45
N LEU A 41 -8.29 12.47 0.11
CA LEU A 41 -9.63 12.57 -0.49
C LEU A 41 -10.16 14.01 -0.48
N ALA A 42 -9.96 14.75 0.61
CA ALA A 42 -10.40 16.14 0.74
C ALA A 42 -9.67 17.08 -0.23
N ALA A 43 -8.40 16.79 -0.54
CA ALA A 43 -7.62 17.57 -1.49
C ALA A 43 -8.04 17.36 -2.96
N ALA A 44 -8.78 16.30 -3.26
CA ALA A 44 -9.25 15.98 -4.60
C ALA A 44 -10.73 15.54 -4.64
N PRO A 45 -11.69 16.44 -4.32
CA PRO A 45 -13.11 16.11 -4.33
C PRO A 45 -13.57 15.62 -5.70
N GLY A 46 -14.39 14.58 -5.73
CA GLY A 46 -14.91 14.00 -6.97
C GLY A 46 -13.93 13.14 -7.78
N ALA A 47 -12.65 13.08 -7.40
CA ALA A 47 -11.69 12.18 -8.05
C ALA A 47 -12.05 10.71 -7.84
N ARG A 48 -11.61 9.86 -8.78
CA ARG A 48 -11.65 8.40 -8.63
C ARG A 48 -10.68 7.98 -7.53
N VAL A 49 -11.03 6.96 -6.76
CA VAL A 49 -10.15 6.41 -5.72
C VAL A 49 -9.71 5.02 -6.14
N VAL A 50 -8.39 4.78 -6.16
CA VAL A 50 -7.84 3.47 -6.46
C VAL A 50 -7.02 3.00 -5.26
N VAL A 51 -7.42 1.88 -4.67
CA VAL A 51 -6.64 1.19 -3.63
C VAL A 51 -5.73 0.18 -4.31
N VAL A 52 -4.44 0.25 -4.03
CA VAL A 52 -3.44 -0.68 -4.54
C VAL A 52 -2.72 -1.36 -3.40
N ALA A 53 -2.65 -2.69 -3.46
CA ALA A 53 -1.85 -3.49 -2.53
C ALA A 53 -1.18 -4.66 -3.25
N SER A 54 -0.07 -5.14 -2.70
CA SER A 54 0.57 -6.37 -3.15
C SER A 54 -0.24 -7.59 -2.71
N ALA A 55 -0.38 -8.59 -3.58
CA ALA A 55 -1.03 -9.86 -3.25
C ALA A 55 -0.44 -11.03 -4.03
N THR A 56 -0.56 -12.22 -3.43
CA THR A 56 -0.25 -13.45 -4.12
C THR A 56 -1.41 -13.83 -5.06
N HIS A 57 -1.27 -13.63 -6.37
CA HIS A 57 -2.16 -14.27 -7.36
C HIS A 57 -1.84 -15.78 -7.48
N ARG A 58 -2.81 -16.64 -7.75
CA ARG A 58 -2.55 -18.07 -7.99
C ARG A 58 -2.55 -18.37 -9.49
N GLU A 59 -1.77 -19.37 -9.91
CA GLU A 59 -1.84 -19.90 -11.27
C GLU A 59 -3.15 -20.66 -11.45
N GLY A 60 -4.17 -19.99 -11.97
CA GLY A 60 -5.42 -20.61 -12.38
C GLY A 60 -5.29 -21.36 -13.71
N GLY A 61 -4.29 -22.22 -13.85
CA GLY A 61 -4.02 -22.96 -15.10
C GLY A 61 -3.60 -22.10 -16.31
N ALA A 62 -3.42 -20.79 -16.12
CA ALA A 62 -2.94 -19.88 -17.16
C ALA A 62 -1.43 -20.01 -17.38
N ALA A 63 -0.97 -19.86 -18.62
CA ALA A 63 0.45 -19.93 -18.98
C ALA A 63 1.31 -18.85 -18.31
N ARG A 64 0.69 -17.76 -17.83
CA ARG A 64 1.35 -16.71 -17.05
C ARG A 64 0.36 -16.11 -16.04
N ARG A 65 0.83 -15.89 -14.82
CA ARG A 65 0.10 -15.20 -13.75
C ARG A 65 -0.20 -13.75 -14.14
N PRO A 66 -1.42 -13.23 -13.91
CA PRO A 66 -1.72 -11.84 -14.21
C PRO A 66 -0.94 -10.90 -13.28
N VAL A 67 -0.40 -9.80 -13.81
CA VAL A 67 0.31 -8.76 -13.00
C VAL A 67 -0.65 -8.03 -12.06
N ARG A 68 -1.90 -7.83 -12.49
CA ARG A 68 -2.94 -7.17 -11.69
C ARG A 68 -4.21 -8.00 -11.62
N GLN A 69 -4.97 -7.83 -10.55
CA GLN A 69 -6.34 -8.31 -10.44
C GLN A 69 -7.20 -7.20 -9.83
N GLU A 70 -8.41 -7.03 -10.35
CA GLU A 70 -9.42 -6.13 -9.79
C GLU A 70 -10.40 -6.92 -8.93
N TRP A 71 -10.79 -6.33 -7.82
CA TRP A 71 -11.66 -6.95 -6.82
C TRP A 71 -12.93 -6.12 -6.68
N PRO A 72 -14.11 -6.76 -6.54
CA PRO A 72 -15.34 -6.04 -6.27
C PRO A 72 -15.31 -5.46 -4.84
N LEU A 73 -15.96 -4.30 -4.65
CA LEU A 73 -15.94 -3.59 -3.36
C LEU A 73 -16.61 -4.40 -2.24
N ASP A 74 -17.59 -5.24 -2.59
CA ASP A 74 -18.34 -6.14 -1.72
C ASP A 74 -17.72 -7.54 -1.61
N ALA A 75 -16.48 -7.73 -2.09
CA ALA A 75 -15.75 -8.98 -1.91
C ALA A 75 -15.68 -9.38 -0.41
N PRO A 76 -15.80 -10.68 -0.08
CA PRO A 76 -15.76 -11.14 1.31
C PRO A 76 -14.51 -10.70 2.07
N SER A 77 -14.67 -10.48 3.38
CA SER A 77 -13.57 -10.16 4.29
C SER A 77 -12.54 -11.29 4.35
N GLY A 78 -11.26 -10.93 4.26
CA GLY A 78 -10.11 -11.83 4.44
C GLY A 78 -9.58 -11.85 5.88
N ALA A 79 -10.02 -10.91 6.74
CA ALA A 79 -9.68 -10.80 8.16
C ALA A 79 -9.82 -12.11 8.95
N PRO A 80 -10.79 -13.01 8.68
CA PRO A 80 -10.93 -14.24 9.46
C PRO A 80 -9.74 -15.23 9.36
N ARG A 81 -8.77 -14.97 8.46
CA ARG A 81 -7.46 -15.65 8.48
C ARG A 81 -6.73 -15.47 9.81
N TYR A 82 -6.88 -14.31 10.46
CA TYR A 82 -6.14 -13.94 11.66
C TYR A 82 -6.83 -14.39 12.95
N THR A 83 -8.07 -14.87 12.87
CA THR A 83 -8.84 -15.34 14.03
C THR A 83 -8.96 -16.86 14.03
N HIS A 84 -9.53 -17.45 12.97
CA HIS A 84 -9.79 -18.89 12.89
C HIS A 84 -9.18 -19.56 11.66
N GLY A 85 -8.31 -18.85 10.93
CA GLY A 85 -7.48 -19.42 9.85
C GLY A 85 -8.25 -19.84 8.59
N ARG A 86 -9.55 -19.49 8.49
CA ARG A 86 -10.41 -19.85 7.35
C ARG A 86 -10.76 -18.60 6.57
N VAL A 87 -10.55 -18.64 5.27
CA VAL A 87 -10.78 -17.52 4.35
C VAL A 87 -11.49 -18.05 3.11
N MET A 88 -12.49 -17.32 2.63
CA MET A 88 -13.18 -17.66 1.38
C MET A 88 -12.22 -17.54 0.19
N PRO A 89 -12.32 -18.39 -0.85
CA PRO A 89 -11.40 -18.35 -1.99
C PRO A 89 -11.34 -17.00 -2.72
N ASP A 90 -12.44 -16.25 -2.66
CA ASP A 90 -12.67 -14.94 -3.28
C ASP A 90 -12.61 -13.78 -2.27
N ALA A 91 -12.12 -14.02 -1.05
CA ALA A 91 -11.95 -12.96 -0.07
C ALA A 91 -10.83 -12.00 -0.44
N LEU A 92 -10.95 -10.75 0.01
CA LEU A 92 -9.97 -9.71 -0.25
C LEU A 92 -8.57 -10.07 0.31
N PRO A 93 -7.50 -9.77 -0.45
CA PRO A 93 -6.15 -9.68 0.09
C PRO A 93 -6.10 -8.66 1.24
N THR A 94 -5.31 -8.95 2.28
CA THR A 94 -5.27 -8.13 3.50
C THR A 94 -4.99 -6.64 3.23
N GLY A 95 -4.06 -6.31 2.33
CA GLY A 95 -3.79 -4.91 2.02
C GLY A 95 -4.98 -4.19 1.37
N LEU A 96 -5.73 -4.86 0.49
CA LEU A 96 -6.95 -4.28 -0.11
C LEU A 96 -8.07 -4.13 0.92
N GLU A 97 -8.18 -5.08 1.85
CA GLU A 97 -9.14 -4.99 2.94
C GLU A 97 -8.82 -3.81 3.86
N ILE A 98 -7.56 -3.63 4.26
CA ILE A 98 -7.12 -2.46 5.05
C ILE A 98 -7.46 -1.16 4.31
N GLY A 99 -7.14 -1.07 3.03
CA GLY A 99 -7.46 0.13 2.25
C GLY A 99 -8.96 0.39 2.15
N ARG A 100 -9.79 -0.65 1.99
CA ARG A 100 -11.26 -0.54 2.02
C ARG A 100 -11.75 -0.04 3.38
N GLU A 101 -11.27 -0.61 4.48
CA GLU A 101 -11.66 -0.19 5.84
C GLU A 101 -11.24 1.25 6.17
N LEU A 102 -10.08 1.71 5.69
CA LEU A 102 -9.64 3.10 5.88
C LEU A 102 -10.51 4.12 5.12
N LEU A 103 -11.20 3.69 4.06
CA LEU A 103 -12.12 4.52 3.26
C LEU A 103 -13.54 4.56 3.83
N ASP A 104 -13.91 3.61 4.70
CA ASP A 104 -15.26 3.49 5.24
C ASP A 104 -15.73 4.80 5.89
N GLY A 105 -16.93 5.26 5.55
CA GLY A 105 -17.50 6.52 6.05
C GLY A 105 -16.87 7.81 5.51
N LEU A 106 -15.93 7.75 4.56
CA LEU A 106 -15.34 8.93 3.92
C LEU A 106 -16.04 9.35 2.60
N GLY A 107 -17.15 8.69 2.24
CA GLY A 107 -17.95 9.04 1.06
C GLY A 107 -17.27 8.72 -0.28
N ALA A 108 -16.39 7.71 -0.30
CA ALA A 108 -15.64 7.31 -1.49
C ALA A 108 -16.29 6.18 -2.29
N ASP A 109 -17.18 5.39 -1.69
CA ASP A 109 -17.57 4.04 -2.11
C ASP A 109 -17.86 3.88 -3.62
N GLU A 110 -18.70 4.74 -4.19
CA GLU A 110 -19.09 4.65 -5.62
C GLU A 110 -17.93 4.90 -6.61
N ARG A 111 -16.79 5.41 -6.12
CA ARG A 111 -15.61 5.80 -6.90
C ARG A 111 -14.40 4.92 -6.63
N VAL A 112 -14.53 3.92 -5.76
CA VAL A 112 -13.43 3.06 -5.31
C VAL A 112 -13.21 1.92 -6.29
N ARG A 113 -11.94 1.70 -6.66
CA ARG A 113 -11.48 0.48 -7.33
C ARG A 113 -10.41 -0.19 -6.48
N LEU A 114 -10.54 -1.49 -6.27
CA LEU A 114 -9.61 -2.30 -5.49
C LEU A 114 -8.72 -3.12 -6.45
N ILE A 115 -7.43 -2.83 -6.48
CA ILE A 115 -6.49 -3.42 -7.43
C ILE A 115 -5.34 -4.09 -6.69
N SER A 116 -5.23 -5.42 -6.79
CA SER A 116 -4.02 -6.10 -6.35
C SER A 116 -2.97 -6.14 -7.45
N VAL A 117 -1.71 -5.98 -7.07
CA VAL A 117 -0.53 -6.21 -7.92
C VAL A 117 0.19 -7.46 -7.44
N ALA A 118 0.68 -8.29 -8.37
CA ALA A 118 1.37 -9.52 -8.02
C ALA A 118 2.63 -9.23 -7.18
N ASP A 119 2.87 -10.04 -6.16
CA ASP A 119 4.02 -9.92 -5.25
C ASP A 119 5.39 -10.04 -5.95
N ASP A 120 5.42 -10.75 -7.08
CA ASP A 120 6.57 -10.97 -7.96
C ASP A 120 6.60 -10.05 -9.20
N ALA A 121 5.67 -9.08 -9.30
CA ALA A 121 5.62 -8.18 -10.45
C ALA A 121 6.94 -7.44 -10.65
N ALA A 122 7.43 -7.41 -11.90
CA ALA A 122 8.66 -6.73 -12.23
C ALA A 122 8.48 -5.19 -12.13
N PRO A 123 9.54 -4.42 -11.84
CA PRO A 123 9.45 -2.96 -11.71
C PRO A 123 8.83 -2.28 -12.94
N ALA A 124 9.17 -2.73 -14.17
CA ALA A 124 8.60 -2.19 -15.40
C ALA A 124 7.09 -2.46 -15.55
N GLU A 125 6.60 -3.57 -15.02
CA GLU A 125 5.19 -3.92 -15.03
C GLU A 125 4.42 -3.06 -14.01
N CYS A 126 5.01 -2.84 -12.83
CA CYS A 126 4.50 -1.91 -11.83
C CYS A 126 4.45 -0.48 -12.37
N ALA A 127 5.51 -0.03 -13.06
CA ALA A 127 5.56 1.28 -13.69
C ALA A 127 4.43 1.47 -14.72
N THR A 128 4.27 0.48 -15.61
CA THR A 128 3.22 0.49 -16.63
C THR A 128 1.82 0.48 -16.00
N LEU A 129 1.64 -0.27 -14.92
CA LEU A 129 0.38 -0.30 -14.17
C LEU A 129 0.08 1.06 -13.54
N GLY A 130 1.04 1.67 -12.86
CA GLY A 130 0.92 3.01 -12.27
C GLY A 130 0.45 4.05 -13.29
N ALA A 131 1.16 4.16 -14.41
CA ALA A 131 0.81 5.09 -15.48
C ALA A 131 -0.61 4.86 -16.03
N ARG A 132 -1.04 3.60 -16.17
CA ARG A 132 -2.39 3.25 -16.65
C ARG A 132 -3.47 3.62 -15.64
N LEU A 133 -3.24 3.42 -14.34
CA LEU A 133 -4.23 3.71 -13.29
C LEU A 133 -4.55 5.20 -13.16
N VAL A 134 -3.72 6.09 -13.70
CA VAL A 134 -3.88 7.56 -13.62
C VAL A 134 -3.95 8.21 -15.00
N GLY A 135 -4.17 7.43 -16.06
CA GLY A 135 -4.08 7.89 -17.45
C GLY A 135 -5.37 8.51 -18.00
N ASP A 136 -6.52 8.18 -17.44
CA ASP A 136 -7.85 8.40 -18.02
C ASP A 136 -8.76 9.35 -17.20
N ALA A 137 -8.50 9.54 -15.90
CA ALA A 137 -9.29 10.42 -15.03
C ALA A 137 -8.52 10.85 -13.77
N PRO A 138 -8.80 12.06 -13.22
CA PRO A 138 -8.29 12.50 -11.92
C PRO A 138 -8.43 11.39 -10.86
N THR A 139 -7.30 10.95 -10.33
CA THR A 139 -7.22 9.78 -9.46
C THR A 139 -6.49 10.10 -8.15
N VAL A 140 -7.09 9.68 -7.04
CA VAL A 140 -6.44 9.52 -5.74
C VAL A 140 -5.96 8.08 -5.61
N LEU A 141 -4.67 7.88 -5.35
CA LEU A 141 -4.09 6.55 -5.18
C LEU A 141 -3.85 6.25 -3.69
N VAL A 142 -4.52 5.24 -3.15
CA VAL A 142 -4.32 4.72 -1.79
C VAL A 142 -3.43 3.48 -1.90
N VAL A 143 -2.17 3.59 -1.50
CA VAL A 143 -1.19 2.51 -1.57
C VAL A 143 -1.04 1.88 -0.21
N VAL A 144 -1.33 0.59 -0.12
CA VAL A 144 -1.24 -0.19 1.10
C VAL A 144 -0.03 -1.11 1.01
N GLY A 145 0.99 -0.82 1.81
CA GLY A 145 2.25 -1.55 1.80
C GLY A 145 3.19 -1.13 2.92
N ASP A 146 3.87 -2.11 3.49
CA ASP A 146 4.93 -1.90 4.48
C ASP A 146 6.31 -1.75 3.81
N GLY A 147 7.25 -1.16 4.53
CA GLY A 147 8.68 -1.25 4.28
C GLY A 147 9.23 -2.64 4.62
N SER A 148 10.50 -2.72 5.02
CA SER A 148 11.14 -3.97 5.41
C SER A 148 10.51 -4.60 6.67
N ALA A 149 10.60 -5.92 6.82
CA ALA A 149 10.13 -6.65 8.00
C ALA A 149 11.28 -7.29 8.80
N THR A 150 12.44 -6.64 8.75
CA THR A 150 13.74 -7.14 9.24
C THR A 150 14.49 -6.11 10.11
N ARG A 151 13.79 -5.12 10.69
CA ARG A 151 14.40 -3.97 11.40
C ARG A 151 14.94 -4.28 12.80
N THR A 152 14.58 -5.41 13.40
CA THR A 152 14.97 -5.75 14.78
C THR A 152 15.20 -7.26 14.93
N LEU A 153 15.87 -7.67 16.01
CA LEU A 153 16.07 -9.10 16.33
C LEU A 153 14.75 -9.88 16.48
N LYS A 154 13.68 -9.19 16.89
CA LYS A 154 12.33 -9.76 17.08
C LYS A 154 11.43 -9.53 15.86
N ALA A 155 11.93 -8.92 14.79
CA ALA A 155 11.17 -8.70 13.57
C ALA A 155 10.76 -10.04 12.95
N PRO A 156 9.67 -10.10 12.17
CA PRO A 156 9.22 -11.33 11.51
C PRO A 156 10.31 -12.02 10.69
N GLY A 157 11.11 -11.23 9.95
CA GLY A 157 12.21 -11.72 9.12
C GLY A 157 13.57 -11.80 9.83
N HIS A 158 13.62 -11.57 11.16
CA HIS A 158 14.84 -11.35 11.93
C HIS A 158 15.65 -10.11 11.48
N LEU A 159 16.65 -9.70 12.28
CA LEU A 159 17.43 -8.51 11.99
C LEU A 159 18.28 -8.71 10.72
N ASP A 160 18.14 -7.78 9.78
CA ASP A 160 19.09 -7.56 8.70
C ASP A 160 19.57 -6.10 8.76
N GLU A 161 20.87 -5.87 8.89
CA GLU A 161 21.44 -4.53 9.09
C GLU A 161 21.18 -3.58 7.92
N ARG A 162 20.87 -4.12 6.73
CA ARG A 162 20.55 -3.33 5.53
C ARG A 162 19.15 -2.69 5.61
N SER A 163 18.28 -3.20 6.48
CA SER A 163 16.88 -2.76 6.61
C SER A 163 16.73 -1.28 6.93
N GLU A 164 17.62 -0.71 7.74
CA GLU A 164 17.56 0.71 8.13
C GLU A 164 17.73 1.64 6.94
N ALA A 165 18.80 1.45 6.19
CA ALA A 165 19.12 2.27 5.03
C ALA A 165 18.05 2.10 3.94
N PHE A 166 17.58 0.86 3.74
CA PHE A 166 16.52 0.55 2.79
C PHE A 166 15.21 1.31 3.10
N ASP A 167 14.72 1.27 4.34
CA ASP A 167 13.48 1.97 4.71
C ASP A 167 13.68 3.49 4.69
N ALA A 168 14.85 4.00 5.09
CA ALA A 168 15.17 5.42 4.99
C ALA A 168 15.18 5.91 3.53
N GLU A 169 15.56 5.07 2.56
CA GLU A 169 15.46 5.38 1.14
C GLU A 169 14.01 5.46 0.65
N LEU A 170 13.16 4.52 1.07
CA LEU A 170 11.73 4.57 0.78
C LEU A 170 11.09 5.85 1.35
N SER A 171 11.36 6.15 2.62
CA SER A 171 10.88 7.35 3.32
C SER A 171 11.29 8.64 2.58
N ARG A 172 12.56 8.75 2.19
CA ARG A 172 13.08 9.90 1.41
C ARG A 172 12.41 10.02 0.05
N ALA A 173 12.24 8.91 -0.67
CA ALA A 173 11.58 8.90 -1.97
C ALA A 173 10.13 9.37 -1.86
N LEU A 174 9.41 8.94 -0.82
CA LEU A 174 8.06 9.39 -0.54
C LEU A 174 8.00 10.88 -0.18
N ALA A 175 8.91 11.39 0.66
CA ALA A 175 8.95 12.81 0.98
C ALA A 175 9.22 13.70 -0.26
N ALA A 176 10.02 13.21 -1.19
CA ALA A 176 10.42 13.94 -2.40
C ALA A 176 9.46 13.76 -3.60
N VAL A 177 8.45 12.90 -3.51
CA VAL A 177 7.63 12.46 -4.67
C VAL A 177 8.51 11.84 -5.77
N ASP A 178 9.54 11.10 -5.36
CA ASP A 178 10.56 10.54 -6.26
C ASP A 178 10.11 9.19 -6.83
N GLY A 179 9.30 9.27 -7.90
CA GLY A 179 8.85 8.09 -8.65
C GLY A 179 10.00 7.21 -9.18
N PRO A 180 11.04 7.78 -9.81
CA PRO A 180 12.22 7.03 -10.22
C PRO A 180 12.90 6.25 -9.09
N ALA A 181 13.06 6.84 -7.91
CA ALA A 181 13.64 6.15 -6.76
C ALA A 181 12.77 4.98 -6.28
N LEU A 182 11.45 5.15 -6.21
CA LEU A 182 10.52 4.06 -5.88
C LEU A 182 10.63 2.92 -6.91
N LEU A 183 10.72 3.24 -8.20
CA LEU A 183 10.90 2.26 -9.29
C LEU A 183 12.26 1.56 -9.25
N ALA A 184 13.28 2.19 -8.70
CA ALA A 184 14.63 1.65 -8.59
C ALA A 184 14.83 0.67 -7.43
N VAL A 185 13.84 0.51 -6.54
CA VAL A 185 13.89 -0.46 -5.44
C VAL A 185 14.16 -1.87 -5.99
N ASP A 186 15.31 -2.43 -5.61
CA ASP A 186 15.77 -3.74 -6.09
C ASP A 186 14.83 -4.86 -5.60
N PRO A 187 14.25 -5.66 -6.51
CA PRO A 187 13.33 -6.73 -6.13
C PRO A 187 13.94 -7.83 -5.26
N HIS A 188 15.22 -8.17 -5.45
CA HIS A 188 15.90 -9.20 -4.67
C HIS A 188 16.23 -8.72 -3.27
N LEU A 189 16.69 -7.47 -3.13
CA LEU A 189 16.92 -6.87 -1.82
C LEU A 189 15.60 -6.71 -1.05
N ALA A 190 14.55 -6.22 -1.72
CA ALA A 190 13.24 -6.09 -1.09
C ALA A 190 12.69 -7.46 -0.62
N ASP A 191 12.86 -8.52 -1.42
CA ASP A 191 12.45 -9.87 -1.00
C ASP A 191 13.30 -10.38 0.18
N ALA A 192 14.62 -10.19 0.15
CA ALA A 192 15.52 -10.56 1.24
C ALA A 192 15.16 -9.84 2.55
N LEU A 193 14.74 -8.57 2.46
CA LEU A 193 14.32 -7.75 3.60
C LEU A 193 12.84 -7.90 3.98
N TRP A 194 12.11 -8.78 3.28
CA TRP A 194 10.68 -9.02 3.44
C TRP A 194 9.80 -7.78 3.23
N CYS A 195 10.23 -6.83 2.39
CA CYS A 195 9.43 -5.69 1.97
C CYS A 195 8.34 -6.13 0.98
N ARG A 196 7.22 -6.63 1.53
CA ARG A 196 6.07 -7.09 0.73
C ARG A 196 5.30 -5.93 0.07
N GLY A 197 5.49 -4.69 0.53
CA GLY A 197 4.90 -3.49 -0.06
C GLY A 197 5.53 -3.05 -1.39
N ARG A 198 6.71 -3.55 -1.76
CA ARG A 198 7.47 -3.10 -2.94
C ARG A 198 6.62 -2.95 -4.21
N PRO A 199 5.87 -3.97 -4.69
CA PRO A 199 5.12 -3.82 -5.94
C PRO A 199 4.13 -2.65 -5.92
N ALA A 200 3.43 -2.43 -4.80
CA ALA A 200 2.47 -1.35 -4.66
C ALA A 200 3.16 0.03 -4.61
N LEU A 201 4.31 0.12 -3.93
CA LEU A 201 5.17 1.32 -3.94
C LEU A 201 5.72 1.63 -5.34
N GLN A 202 6.04 0.59 -6.13
CA GLN A 202 6.48 0.77 -7.52
C GLN A 202 5.33 1.16 -8.46
N VAL A 203 4.11 0.72 -8.19
CA VAL A 203 2.91 1.24 -8.88
C VAL A 203 2.74 2.74 -8.60
N LEU A 204 2.94 3.18 -7.36
CA LEU A 204 2.98 4.61 -7.03
C LEU A 204 4.08 5.34 -7.81
N GLY A 205 5.28 4.77 -7.88
CA GLY A 205 6.39 5.35 -8.63
C GLY A 205 6.10 5.53 -10.13
N GLY A 206 5.36 4.59 -10.75
CA GLY A 206 4.90 4.72 -12.14
C GLY A 206 3.77 5.72 -12.36
N ALA A 207 3.03 6.07 -11.30
CA ALA A 207 1.96 7.06 -11.33
C ALA A 207 2.44 8.48 -10.98
N ALA A 208 3.64 8.60 -10.38
CA ALA A 208 4.15 9.82 -9.80
C ALA A 208 4.35 10.95 -10.83
N ASP A 209 3.93 12.15 -10.45
CA ASP A 209 4.26 13.39 -11.14
C ASP A 209 4.71 14.43 -10.10
N ALA A 210 6.03 14.59 -9.96
CA ALA A 210 6.63 15.47 -8.95
C ALA A 210 6.40 16.97 -9.22
N THR A 211 5.91 17.33 -10.41
CA THR A 211 5.72 18.75 -10.79
C THR A 211 4.47 19.37 -10.17
N VAL A 212 3.47 18.54 -9.82
CA VAL A 212 2.16 19.01 -9.33
C VAL A 212 1.86 18.60 -7.89
N LEU A 213 2.65 17.71 -7.30
CA LEU A 213 2.45 17.20 -5.95
C LEU A 213 3.55 17.64 -4.99
N ARG A 214 3.20 17.73 -3.70
CA ARG A 214 4.11 17.85 -2.55
C ARG A 214 4.01 16.60 -1.70
N GLY A 215 5.16 16.00 -1.39
CA GLY A 215 5.27 14.86 -0.49
C GLY A 215 5.45 15.28 0.97
N ASP A 216 4.87 14.51 1.87
CA ASP A 216 5.06 14.60 3.31
C ASP A 216 5.03 13.19 3.93
N VAL A 217 6.02 12.89 4.77
CA VAL A 217 6.06 11.64 5.54
C VAL A 217 5.56 11.95 6.94
N VAL A 218 4.36 11.45 7.24
CA VAL A 218 3.62 11.69 8.48
C VAL A 218 4.11 10.76 9.58
N LEU A 219 4.51 9.54 9.23
CA LEU A 219 5.00 8.52 10.15
C LEU A 219 6.03 7.64 9.43
N ASP A 220 7.12 7.35 10.13
CA ASP A 220 8.18 6.41 9.72
C ASP A 220 8.73 5.75 11.00
N GLU A 221 8.19 4.57 11.31
CA GLU A 221 8.51 3.85 12.55
C GLU A 221 8.58 2.34 12.29
N ALA A 222 9.27 1.61 13.16
CA ALA A 222 9.33 0.15 13.10
C ALA A 222 9.09 -0.54 14.45
N PRO A 223 7.93 -0.30 15.11
CA PRO A 223 7.70 -0.73 16.50
C PRO A 223 7.74 -2.25 16.69
N TYR A 224 7.42 -3.01 15.64
CA TYR A 224 7.46 -4.48 15.63
C TYR A 224 8.56 -5.04 14.72
N GLY A 225 9.55 -4.21 14.38
CA GLY A 225 10.57 -4.56 13.41
C GLY A 225 10.09 -4.59 11.95
N VAL A 226 8.89 -4.04 11.69
CA VAL A 226 8.32 -3.83 10.36
C VAL A 226 8.24 -2.33 10.10
N GLY A 227 8.81 -1.84 9.00
CA GLY A 227 8.75 -0.44 8.59
C GLY A 227 7.32 -0.03 8.24
N TYR A 228 6.71 0.74 9.13
CA TYR A 228 5.41 1.37 8.92
C TYR A 228 5.62 2.79 8.43
N LEU A 229 5.13 3.06 7.23
CA LEU A 229 5.21 4.36 6.58
C LEU A 229 3.79 4.90 6.39
N VAL A 230 3.56 6.13 6.82
CA VAL A 230 2.39 6.91 6.40
C VAL A 230 2.91 8.14 5.67
N ALA A 231 2.57 8.27 4.39
CA ALA A 231 2.97 9.41 3.59
C ALA A 231 1.80 9.94 2.77
N THR A 232 1.79 11.24 2.50
CA THR A 232 0.79 11.89 1.65
C THR A 232 1.47 12.62 0.52
N TRP A 233 0.96 12.48 -0.70
CA TRP A 233 1.25 13.34 -1.83
C TRP A 233 0.01 14.16 -2.13
N LEU A 234 0.06 15.46 -1.87
CA LEU A 234 -1.07 16.36 -2.06
C LEU A 234 -0.75 17.39 -3.15
N PRO A 235 -1.76 17.99 -3.80
CA PRO A 235 -1.54 19.12 -4.70
C PRO A 235 -0.68 20.20 -4.04
N ARG A 236 0.23 20.79 -4.82
CA ARG A 236 1.04 21.94 -4.38
C ARG A 236 0.22 23.19 -4.12
#